data_AF-A0AC46-F1
#
_entry.id   AF-A0AC46-F1
#
_cell.length_a   1.000
_cell.length_b   1.000
_cell.length_c   1.000
_cell.angle_alpha   90.00
_cell.angle_beta   90.00
_cell.angle_gamma   90.00
#
_symmetry.space_group_name_H-M   'P 1'
#
loop_
_entity.id
_entity.type
_entity.pdbx_description
1 polymer ?
#
loop_
_entity_poly.entity_id
_entity_poly.type
_entity_poly.pdbx_seq_one_letter_code
_entity_poly.pdbx_strand_id
1 'polypeptide(L)'
;MQRPGDRLAHALDDATVAASGRTGRAESDSSSASDYALEPALSLGTAACVRVRPVSLLLATMFAASALTGCTLTDLARDCEGADARVEEMAALGILDSRPDRATVARGFEEVDAGCWADSGDVTVYAERTYAFPGTRAEVAAHYRTAAQQDGWSPDPDAAPDDLSFVRKTMSLRVVFLTAELLAEEGHGSRPDLSTDAGYSISVDSY
;
A
#
# COMPACT_ATOMS: atom_id res chain seq x y z
N MET A 1 56.81 -1.61 -43.27
CA MET A 1 55.54 -0.88 -43.50
C MET A 1 55.22 -0.07 -42.25
N GLN A 2 55.05 1.24 -42.44
CA GLN A 2 54.41 2.30 -41.62
C GLN A 2 54.03 2.08 -40.13
N ARG A 3 54.54 3.00 -39.28
CA ARG A 3 53.97 3.60 -38.04
C ARG A 3 52.60 4.29 -38.30
N PRO A 4 51.79 4.83 -37.33
CA PRO A 4 52.06 5.42 -35.98
C PRO A 4 51.03 5.00 -34.90
N GLY A 5 51.00 5.40 -33.62
CA GLY A 5 51.57 6.51 -32.85
C GLY A 5 50.43 7.25 -32.12
N ASP A 6 50.51 7.24 -30.79
CA ASP A 6 50.12 8.28 -29.81
C ASP A 6 48.82 9.09 -29.97
N ARG A 7 48.02 9.10 -28.90
CA ARG A 7 47.65 10.35 -28.18
C ARG A 7 47.05 10.06 -26.79
N LEU A 8 47.82 10.45 -25.76
CA LEU A 8 47.47 11.28 -24.58
C LEU A 8 46.27 10.83 -23.71
N ALA A 9 46.45 10.39 -22.45
CA ALA A 9 46.90 11.15 -21.25
C ALA A 9 45.96 12.33 -20.91
N HIS A 10 45.12 12.21 -19.87
CA HIS A 10 45.36 12.58 -18.46
C HIS A 10 45.27 14.09 -18.17
N ALA A 11 44.17 14.51 -17.53
CA ALA A 11 44.03 15.61 -16.55
C ALA A 11 42.55 15.63 -16.13
N LEU A 12 42.16 15.27 -14.91
CA LEU A 12 42.32 15.94 -13.60
C LEU A 12 41.43 17.18 -13.41
N ASP A 13 40.66 17.09 -12.32
CA ASP A 13 40.02 18.13 -11.51
C ASP A 13 38.90 18.97 -12.12
N ASP A 14 37.67 18.79 -11.60
CA ASP A 14 37.25 19.77 -10.58
C ASP A 14 36.19 19.17 -9.64
N ALA A 15 36.55 19.12 -8.36
CA ALA A 15 35.63 18.91 -7.26
C ALA A 15 35.01 20.26 -6.91
N THR A 16 33.70 20.32 -6.74
CA THR A 16 33.09 21.41 -5.96
C THR A 16 32.25 20.82 -4.84
N VAL A 17 32.92 20.69 -3.70
CA VAL A 17 32.33 20.64 -2.37
C VAL A 17 31.69 22.00 -2.08
N ALA A 18 30.41 22.01 -1.76
CA ALA A 18 29.78 23.12 -1.05
C ALA A 18 29.04 22.57 0.17
N ALA A 19 29.72 22.62 1.31
CA ALA A 19 29.15 22.48 2.64
C ALA A 19 29.14 23.84 3.34
N SER A 20 27.96 24.37 3.61
CA SER A 20 27.62 25.40 4.63
C SER A 20 26.18 25.83 4.37
N GLY A 21 25.28 26.01 5.32
CA GLY A 21 25.38 26.01 6.77
C GLY A 21 23.99 26.20 7.37
N ARG A 22 23.83 25.58 8.54
CA ARG A 22 22.82 25.77 9.59
C ARG A 22 22.22 27.18 9.70
N THR A 23 20.88 27.32 9.72
CA THR A 23 20.11 28.21 10.63
C THR A 23 18.58 28.04 10.55
N GLY A 24 17.95 27.82 11.72
CA GLY A 24 16.57 28.23 12.12
C GLY A 24 15.41 27.38 11.56
N ARG A 25 14.66 26.57 12.32
CA ARG A 25 13.76 26.86 13.47
C ARG A 25 12.78 28.02 13.23
N ALA A 26 11.54 27.65 12.91
CA ALA A 26 10.27 28.33 13.24
C ALA A 26 9.25 27.18 13.30
N GLU A 27 8.84 26.62 14.44
CA GLU A 27 8.05 27.21 15.53
C GLU A 27 6.91 28.08 15.00
N SER A 28 5.78 27.44 14.74
CA SER A 28 4.46 28.06 14.71
C SER A 28 3.59 27.33 15.73
N ASP A 29 3.86 27.60 17.01
CA ASP A 29 2.86 27.51 18.06
C ASP A 29 1.83 28.60 17.81
N SER A 30 0.56 28.22 17.65
CA SER A 30 -0.56 29.15 17.77
C SER A 30 -1.36 28.73 18.99
N SER A 31 -0.91 29.24 20.14
CA SER A 31 -1.64 29.23 21.39
C SER A 31 -2.22 30.62 21.61
N SER A 32 -3.55 30.72 21.69
CA SER A 32 -4.26 31.85 22.26
C SER A 32 -5.72 31.45 22.41
N ALA A 33 -6.45 31.69 23.50
CA ALA A 33 -6.16 31.92 24.90
C ALA A 33 -7.55 31.75 25.56
N SER A 34 -7.58 31.22 26.77
CA SER A 34 -8.80 30.97 27.53
C SER A 34 -9.52 32.24 27.99
N ASP A 35 -10.78 31.99 28.38
CA ASP A 35 -11.56 32.66 29.43
C ASP A 35 -12.16 34.04 29.13
N TYR A 36 -13.50 34.08 29.08
CA TYR A 36 -14.28 34.92 30.00
C TYR A 36 -15.57 34.21 30.43
N ALA A 37 -15.64 33.95 31.73
CA ALA A 37 -16.85 33.66 32.48
C ALA A 37 -17.77 34.90 32.50
N LEU A 38 -19.09 34.67 32.50
CA LEU A 38 -20.07 35.63 33.02
C LEU A 38 -21.25 34.88 33.64
N GLU A 39 -21.37 35.09 34.95
CA GLU A 39 -22.41 34.66 35.88
C GLU A 39 -23.84 35.15 35.52
N PRO A 40 -24.88 34.57 36.15
CA PRO A 40 -26.28 34.78 35.80
C PRO A 40 -26.90 35.99 36.54
N ALA A 41 -27.74 36.76 35.84
CA ALA A 41 -28.62 37.74 36.47
C ALA A 41 -30.05 37.19 36.54
N LEU A 42 -30.49 36.90 37.77
CA LEU A 42 -31.88 36.63 38.15
C LEU A 42 -32.77 37.82 37.79
N SER A 43 -33.91 37.56 37.14
CA SER A 43 -35.03 38.50 37.09
C SER A 43 -36.29 37.81 37.61
N LEU A 44 -36.74 38.25 38.78
CA LEU A 44 -38.01 37.90 39.42
C LEU A 44 -39.14 38.69 38.77
N GLY A 45 -40.00 38.00 38.04
CA GLY A 45 -41.27 38.50 37.52
C GLY A 45 -42.45 37.90 38.28
N THR A 46 -43.22 38.78 38.89
CA THR A 46 -44.39 38.66 39.77
C THR A 46 -45.49 37.62 39.44
N ALA A 47 -46.15 37.22 40.53
CA ALA A 47 -47.26 36.29 40.68
C ALA A 47 -48.47 36.45 39.73
N ALA A 48 -49.01 35.31 39.29
CA ALA A 48 -50.43 35.14 38.99
C ALA A 48 -50.97 33.95 39.80
N CYS A 49 -51.89 34.26 40.71
CA CYS A 49 -52.58 33.28 41.55
C CYS A 49 -53.70 32.63 40.72
N VAL A 50 -53.44 31.46 40.12
CA VAL A 50 -54.49 30.65 39.48
C VAL A 50 -54.76 29.41 40.32
N ARG A 51 -55.91 29.40 41.00
CA ARG A 51 -56.49 28.19 41.60
C ARG A 51 -56.88 27.24 40.46
N VAL A 52 -56.16 26.14 40.30
CA VAL A 52 -56.58 25.01 39.46
C VAL A 52 -56.77 23.78 40.35
N ARG A 53 -57.94 23.15 40.21
CA ARG A 53 -58.45 22.00 40.97
C ARG A 53 -57.52 20.77 40.87
N PRO A 54 -57.55 19.82 41.83
CA PRO A 54 -56.74 18.60 41.76
C PRO A 54 -57.37 17.67 40.74
N VAL A 55 -56.96 17.77 39.49
CA VAL A 55 -57.38 16.86 38.44
C VAL A 55 -56.14 16.39 37.70
N SER A 56 -55.93 15.08 37.81
CA SER A 56 -55.08 14.27 36.94
C SER A 56 -53.57 14.46 37.10
N LEU A 57 -53.05 13.71 38.08
CA LEU A 57 -51.66 13.29 38.22
C LEU A 57 -51.29 12.36 37.05
N LEU A 58 -51.07 12.92 35.86
CA LEU A 58 -50.53 12.20 34.70
C LEU A 58 -49.49 13.09 34.00
N LEU A 59 -48.45 13.46 34.73
CA LEU A 59 -47.18 13.84 34.12
C LEU A 59 -46.44 12.54 33.80
N ALA A 60 -46.75 11.98 32.63
CA ALA A 60 -45.94 10.94 32.02
C ALA A 60 -44.56 11.54 31.73
N THR A 61 -43.60 11.25 32.60
CA THR A 61 -42.18 11.43 32.34
C THR A 61 -41.78 10.52 31.18
N MET A 62 -41.95 10.99 29.94
CA MET A 62 -41.22 10.42 28.80
C MET A 62 -39.79 10.96 28.82
N PHE A 63 -39.01 10.49 29.79
CA PHE A 63 -37.56 10.40 29.68
C PHE A 63 -37.26 8.93 29.46
N ALA A 64 -37.33 8.47 28.22
CA ALA A 64 -36.87 7.14 27.85
C ALA A 64 -35.97 7.28 26.64
N ALA A 65 -34.67 7.32 26.94
CA ALA A 65 -33.53 7.02 26.09
C ALA A 65 -33.72 7.31 24.59
N SER A 66 -33.19 8.43 24.13
CA SER A 66 -32.61 8.46 22.79
C SER A 66 -31.56 7.34 22.76
N ALA A 67 -31.94 6.17 22.26
CA ALA A 67 -31.00 5.20 21.78
C ALA A 67 -30.18 5.95 20.74
N LEU A 68 -28.99 6.39 21.14
CA LEU A 68 -27.88 6.52 20.22
C LEU A 68 -27.74 5.11 19.63
N THR A 69 -28.50 4.82 18.58
CA THR A 69 -28.13 3.83 17.58
C THR A 69 -26.82 4.37 17.03
N GLY A 70 -25.75 4.14 17.78
CA GLY A 70 -24.41 4.26 17.30
C GLY A 70 -24.37 3.34 16.11
N CYS A 71 -24.37 3.92 14.92
CA CYS A 71 -23.85 3.24 13.75
C CYS A 71 -22.52 2.66 14.23
N THR A 72 -22.45 1.35 14.30
CA THR A 72 -21.29 0.62 14.77
C THR A 72 -20.10 1.14 13.97
N LEU A 73 -19.20 1.84 14.67
CA LEU A 73 -17.91 2.34 14.16
C LEU A 73 -17.04 1.21 13.59
N THR A 74 -17.48 -0.04 13.70
CA THR A 74 -16.88 -1.25 13.14
C THR A 74 -16.89 -1.31 11.61
N ASP A 75 -17.70 -0.50 10.91
CA ASP A 75 -17.72 -0.44 9.44
C ASP A 75 -16.68 0.55 8.85
N LEU A 76 -15.93 1.26 9.69
CA LEU A 76 -15.07 2.38 9.24
C LEU A 76 -13.62 2.01 8.92
N ALA A 77 -13.24 0.74 9.09
CA ALA A 77 -11.99 0.23 8.54
C ALA A 77 -12.17 -1.26 8.24
N ARG A 78 -12.33 -1.62 6.97
CA ARG A 78 -12.08 -3.02 6.57
C ARG A 78 -10.62 -3.31 6.91
N ASP A 79 -10.38 -4.40 7.61
CA ASP A 79 -9.04 -4.86 8.00
C ASP A 79 -8.80 -6.30 7.51
N CYS A 80 -7.67 -6.87 7.90
CA CYS A 80 -7.27 -8.22 7.53
C CYS A 80 -7.84 -9.32 8.44
N GLU A 81 -8.74 -9.00 9.36
CA GLU A 81 -9.32 -10.01 10.25
C GLU A 81 -10.11 -11.05 9.43
N GLY A 82 -9.77 -12.33 9.61
CA GLY A 82 -10.39 -13.44 8.89
C GLY A 82 -9.90 -13.62 7.44
N ALA A 83 -8.81 -12.97 7.02
CA ALA A 83 -8.27 -13.11 5.67
C ALA A 83 -7.47 -14.40 5.43
N ASP A 84 -7.13 -15.18 6.46
CA ASP A 84 -6.21 -16.33 6.38
C ASP A 84 -6.55 -17.31 5.25
N ALA A 85 -7.83 -17.70 5.13
CA ALA A 85 -8.26 -18.61 4.07
C ALA A 85 -8.09 -18.00 2.67
N ARG A 86 -8.32 -16.69 2.53
CA ARG A 86 -8.11 -15.98 1.25
C ARG A 86 -6.63 -15.88 0.92
N VAL A 87 -5.76 -15.69 1.91
CA VAL A 87 -4.30 -15.68 1.74
C VAL A 87 -3.82 -17.05 1.27
N GLU A 88 -4.30 -18.14 1.89
CA GLU A 88 -3.97 -19.51 1.48
C GLU A 88 -4.45 -19.81 0.05
N GLU A 89 -5.69 -19.43 -0.29
CA GLU A 89 -6.22 -19.54 -1.65
C GLU A 89 -5.39 -18.73 -2.66
N MET A 90 -4.93 -17.54 -2.27
CA MET A 90 -4.08 -16.69 -3.11
C MET A 90 -2.71 -17.33 -3.37
N ALA A 91 -2.08 -17.85 -2.32
CA ALA A 91 -0.78 -18.52 -2.42
C ALA A 91 -0.83 -19.81 -3.27
N ALA A 92 -2.01 -20.42 -3.38
CA ALA A 92 -2.24 -21.63 -4.18
C ALA A 92 -2.51 -21.36 -5.67
N LEU A 93 -2.50 -20.09 -6.13
CA LEU A 93 -2.73 -19.78 -7.53
C LEU A 93 -1.61 -20.35 -8.43
N GLY A 94 -1.99 -21.23 -9.35
CA GLY A 94 -1.04 -21.92 -10.23
C GLY A 94 -0.21 -21.01 -11.13
N ILE A 95 -0.66 -19.78 -11.41
CA ILE A 95 0.11 -18.79 -12.17
C ILE A 95 1.41 -18.39 -11.45
N LEU A 96 1.45 -18.46 -10.10
CA LEU A 96 2.64 -18.18 -9.29
C LEU A 96 3.75 -19.21 -9.51
N ASP A 97 3.38 -20.46 -9.80
CA ASP A 97 4.32 -21.55 -10.11
C ASP A 97 4.68 -21.64 -11.61
N SER A 98 3.95 -20.92 -12.46
CA SER A 98 4.26 -20.81 -13.89
C SER A 98 5.56 -20.06 -14.08
N ARG A 99 6.50 -20.63 -14.83
CA ARG A 99 7.81 -20.00 -15.11
C ARG A 99 8.43 -20.52 -16.41
N PRO A 100 9.30 -19.73 -17.07
CA PRO A 100 10.08 -20.21 -18.21
C PRO A 100 10.97 -21.40 -17.83
N ASP A 101 11.30 -22.23 -18.82
CA ASP A 101 12.27 -23.32 -18.63
C ASP A 101 13.61 -22.77 -18.13
N ARG A 102 14.20 -23.45 -17.13
CA ARG A 102 15.43 -23.05 -16.41
C ARG A 102 15.26 -21.92 -15.40
N ALA A 103 14.09 -21.30 -15.27
CA ALA A 103 13.81 -20.44 -14.13
C ALA A 103 13.69 -21.32 -12.86
N THR A 104 14.34 -20.87 -11.79
CA THR A 104 14.34 -21.55 -10.49
C THR A 104 13.92 -20.57 -9.42
N VAL A 105 13.24 -21.05 -8.38
CA VAL A 105 12.90 -20.20 -7.23
C VAL A 105 14.19 -19.60 -6.69
N ALA A 106 14.18 -18.29 -6.48
CA ALA A 106 15.35 -17.56 -6.02
C ALA A 106 15.73 -18.00 -4.60
N ARG A 107 17.03 -18.02 -4.30
CA ARG A 107 17.49 -18.45 -2.97
C ARG A 107 17.02 -17.43 -1.94
N GLY A 108 16.44 -17.93 -0.84
CA GLY A 108 15.84 -17.15 0.23
C GLY A 108 14.51 -16.49 -0.14
N PHE A 109 13.82 -17.03 -1.16
CA PHE A 109 12.43 -16.78 -1.56
C PHE A 109 11.72 -18.13 -1.83
N GLU A 110 12.11 -19.19 -1.11
CA GLU A 110 11.62 -20.56 -1.31
C GLU A 110 10.13 -20.74 -0.99
N GLU A 111 9.58 -19.85 -0.18
CA GLU A 111 8.15 -19.80 0.16
C GLU A 111 7.43 -18.78 -0.74
N VAL A 112 6.13 -18.96 -0.94
CA VAL A 112 5.30 -17.91 -1.55
C VAL A 112 5.17 -16.81 -0.49
N ASP A 113 5.55 -15.58 -0.81
CA ASP A 113 5.26 -14.45 0.07
C ASP A 113 3.80 -14.06 -0.11
N ALA A 114 2.97 -14.31 0.90
CA ALA A 114 1.54 -14.05 0.80
C ALA A 114 1.03 -13.44 2.10
N GLY A 115 0.11 -12.50 1.96
CA GLY A 115 -0.41 -11.79 3.10
C GLY A 115 -1.60 -10.92 2.79
N CYS A 116 -1.96 -10.14 3.79
CA CYS A 116 -3.01 -9.15 3.70
C CYS A 116 -2.47 -7.84 4.26
N TRP A 117 -2.74 -6.74 3.57
CA TRP A 117 -2.52 -5.40 4.10
C TRP A 117 -3.80 -4.57 3.94
N ALA A 118 -3.99 -3.68 4.90
CA ALA A 118 -5.09 -2.73 4.90
C ALA A 118 -4.50 -1.33 5.00
N ASP A 119 -4.80 -0.48 4.02
CA ASP A 119 -4.49 0.95 4.07
C ASP A 119 -5.78 1.75 3.99
N SER A 120 -6.02 2.60 4.99
CA SER A 120 -7.10 3.58 4.98
C SER A 120 -8.51 3.02 4.65
N GLY A 121 -8.76 1.74 4.95
CA GLY A 121 -10.03 1.04 4.74
C GLY A 121 -10.12 0.19 3.47
N ASP A 122 -9.07 0.14 2.66
CA ASP A 122 -8.93 -0.77 1.53
C ASP A 122 -8.04 -1.96 1.91
N VAL A 123 -8.59 -3.17 1.74
CA VAL A 123 -7.94 -4.43 2.09
C VAL A 123 -7.50 -5.12 0.82
N THR A 124 -6.20 -5.39 0.73
CA THR A 124 -5.61 -6.14 -0.38
C THR A 124 -5.00 -7.42 0.15
N VAL A 125 -5.39 -8.54 -0.45
CA VAL A 125 -4.72 -9.84 -0.25
C VAL A 125 -3.77 -10.04 -1.42
N TYR A 126 -2.52 -10.42 -1.13
CA TYR A 126 -1.50 -10.60 -2.13
C TYR A 126 -0.80 -11.96 -2.01
N ALA A 127 -0.20 -12.40 -3.10
CA ALA A 127 0.81 -13.44 -3.12
C ALA A 127 1.86 -13.17 -4.19
N GLU A 128 3.11 -13.50 -3.88
CA GLU A 128 4.27 -13.24 -4.71
C GLU A 128 5.22 -14.46 -4.76
N ARG A 129 5.83 -14.65 -5.93
CA ARG A 129 6.95 -15.57 -6.15
C ARG A 129 8.11 -14.86 -6.83
N THR A 130 9.31 -15.15 -6.36
CA THR A 130 10.55 -14.60 -6.94
C THR A 130 11.38 -15.71 -7.59
N TYR A 131 11.83 -15.43 -8.81
CA TYR A 131 12.59 -16.37 -9.63
C TYR A 131 13.95 -15.79 -10.04
N ALA A 132 14.97 -16.64 -9.93
CA ALA A 132 16.23 -16.45 -10.62
C ALA A 132 16.17 -17.16 -11.97
N PHE A 133 16.51 -16.47 -13.05
CA PHE A 133 16.45 -17.03 -14.40
C PHE A 133 17.72 -16.66 -15.17
N PRO A 134 18.41 -17.61 -15.83
CA PRO A 134 19.63 -17.31 -16.59
C PRO A 134 19.35 -16.86 -18.04
N GLY A 135 18.09 -16.61 -18.41
CA GLY A 135 17.70 -16.19 -19.76
C GLY A 135 17.48 -14.68 -19.88
N THR A 136 16.57 -14.27 -20.76
CA THR A 136 16.32 -12.87 -21.10
C THR A 136 14.96 -12.38 -20.62
N ARG A 137 14.83 -11.07 -20.43
CA ARG A 137 13.54 -10.41 -20.14
C ARG A 137 12.48 -10.70 -21.21
N ALA A 138 12.88 -10.82 -22.47
CA ALA A 138 11.98 -11.15 -23.58
C ALA A 138 11.39 -12.57 -23.48
N GLU A 139 12.18 -13.55 -23.02
CA GLU A 139 11.70 -14.92 -22.77
C GLU A 139 10.67 -14.94 -21.63
N VAL A 140 10.93 -14.22 -20.53
CA VAL A 140 9.99 -14.06 -19.42
C VAL A 140 8.69 -13.39 -19.90
N ALA A 141 8.79 -12.31 -20.66
CA ALA A 141 7.64 -11.59 -21.20
C ALA A 141 6.79 -12.47 -22.14
N ALA A 142 7.42 -13.23 -23.04
CA ALA A 142 6.73 -14.15 -23.93
C ALA A 142 6.02 -15.29 -23.16
N HIS A 143 6.69 -15.83 -22.13
CA HIS A 143 6.12 -16.84 -21.25
C HIS A 143 4.86 -16.34 -20.56
N TYR A 144 4.93 -15.21 -19.84
CA TYR A 144 3.79 -14.75 -19.05
C TYR A 144 2.63 -14.21 -19.88
N ARG A 145 2.87 -13.59 -21.04
CA ARG A 145 1.77 -13.26 -21.96
C ARG A 145 0.98 -14.51 -22.37
N THR A 146 1.67 -15.62 -22.59
CA THR A 146 1.04 -16.91 -22.94
C THR A 146 0.37 -17.55 -21.73
N ALA A 147 1.07 -17.67 -20.61
CA ALA A 147 0.57 -18.31 -19.39
C ALA A 147 -0.63 -17.57 -18.79
N ALA A 148 -0.57 -16.23 -18.73
CA ALA A 148 -1.66 -15.40 -18.24
C ALA A 148 -2.92 -15.59 -19.11
N GLN A 149 -2.79 -15.56 -20.43
CA GLN A 149 -3.91 -15.81 -21.33
C GLN A 149 -4.52 -17.21 -21.15
N GLN A 150 -3.68 -18.24 -20.99
CA GLN A 150 -4.14 -19.61 -20.75
C GLN A 150 -4.84 -19.78 -19.41
N ASP A 151 -4.43 -19.03 -18.39
CA ASP A 151 -5.03 -19.01 -17.06
C ASP A 151 -6.22 -17.99 -16.95
N GLY A 152 -6.66 -17.43 -18.08
CA GLY A 152 -7.86 -16.58 -18.17
C GLY A 152 -7.66 -15.14 -17.73
N TRP A 153 -6.42 -14.67 -17.64
CA TRP A 153 -6.10 -13.26 -17.44
C TRP A 153 -6.11 -12.52 -18.78
N SER A 154 -6.45 -11.23 -18.75
CA SER A 154 -6.39 -10.34 -19.90
C SER A 154 -5.35 -9.25 -19.67
N PRO A 155 -4.68 -8.71 -20.71
CA PRO A 155 -3.81 -7.55 -20.55
C PRO A 155 -4.58 -6.41 -19.87
N ASP A 156 -3.92 -5.76 -18.92
CA ASP A 156 -4.46 -4.57 -18.28
C ASP A 156 -4.57 -3.42 -19.32
N PRO A 157 -5.77 -2.85 -19.55
CA PRO A 157 -5.96 -1.80 -20.55
C PRO A 157 -5.21 -0.51 -20.23
N ASP A 158 -4.85 -0.29 -18.96
CA ASP A 158 -4.19 0.93 -18.48
C ASP A 158 -2.66 0.79 -18.37
N ALA A 159 -2.13 -0.42 -18.62
CA ALA A 159 -0.71 -0.70 -18.54
C ALA A 159 0.08 -0.14 -19.73
N ALA A 160 1.35 0.20 -19.51
CA ALA A 160 2.22 0.62 -20.60
C ALA A 160 2.49 -0.54 -21.57
N PRO A 161 2.84 -0.28 -22.85
CA PRO A 161 3.01 -1.34 -23.85
C PRO A 161 4.02 -2.44 -23.49
N ASP A 162 5.04 -2.10 -22.69
CA ASP A 162 6.11 -3.01 -22.26
C ASP A 162 5.84 -3.64 -20.89
N ASP A 163 4.80 -3.21 -20.18
CA ASP A 163 4.45 -3.74 -18.87
C ASP A 163 3.82 -5.12 -18.99
N LEU A 164 4.14 -5.98 -18.02
CA LEU A 164 3.53 -7.29 -17.86
C LEU A 164 2.47 -7.22 -16.76
N SER A 165 1.43 -6.42 -17.01
CA SER A 165 0.26 -6.28 -16.15
C SER A 165 -0.97 -6.94 -16.79
N PHE A 166 -1.69 -7.70 -15.98
CA PHE A 166 -2.88 -8.43 -16.40
C PHE A 166 -3.96 -8.33 -15.32
N VAL A 167 -5.21 -8.46 -15.73
CA VAL A 167 -6.38 -8.41 -14.84
C VAL A 167 -7.26 -9.64 -15.02
N ARG A 168 -7.86 -10.08 -13.92
CA ARG A 168 -8.85 -11.16 -13.89
C ARG A 168 -9.82 -10.94 -12.73
N LYS A 169 -11.08 -10.65 -13.03
CA LYS A 169 -12.09 -10.28 -12.01
C LYS A 169 -11.58 -9.09 -11.17
N THR A 170 -11.52 -9.23 -9.85
CA THR A 170 -11.00 -8.23 -8.89
C THR A 170 -9.52 -8.44 -8.59
N MET A 171 -8.80 -9.22 -9.40
CA MET A 171 -7.38 -9.47 -9.23
C MET A 171 -6.55 -8.77 -10.30
N SER A 172 -5.36 -8.32 -9.90
CA SER A 172 -4.30 -7.92 -10.82
C SER A 172 -3.11 -8.87 -10.69
N LEU A 173 -2.41 -9.08 -11.80
CA LEU A 173 -1.20 -9.89 -11.91
C LEU A 173 -0.12 -9.00 -12.53
N ARG A 174 1.04 -8.89 -11.87
CA ARG A 174 2.20 -8.15 -12.38
C ARG A 174 3.43 -9.03 -12.41
N VAL A 175 4.26 -8.83 -13.43
CA VAL A 175 5.59 -9.43 -13.51
C VAL A 175 6.62 -8.30 -13.58
N VAL A 176 7.50 -8.23 -12.59
CA VAL A 176 8.48 -7.15 -12.42
C VAL A 176 9.89 -7.70 -12.52
N PHE A 177 10.73 -7.07 -13.32
CA PHE A 177 12.16 -7.42 -13.40
C PHE A 177 12.90 -6.78 -12.25
N LEU A 178 13.64 -7.60 -11.49
CA LEU A 178 14.33 -7.15 -10.29
C LEU A 178 15.67 -6.51 -10.68
N THR A 179 15.91 -5.32 -10.15
CA THR A 179 17.21 -4.63 -10.25
C THR A 179 17.89 -4.61 -8.88
N ALA A 180 19.20 -4.34 -8.85
CA ALA A 180 19.94 -4.24 -7.61
C ALA A 180 19.41 -3.13 -6.69
N GLU A 181 18.89 -2.04 -7.28
CA GLU A 181 18.27 -0.93 -6.57
C GLU A 181 16.96 -1.35 -5.92
N LEU A 182 16.05 -1.98 -6.67
CA LEU A 182 14.76 -2.44 -6.14
C LEU A 182 14.94 -3.41 -4.97
N LEU A 183 15.86 -4.36 -5.12
CA LEU A 183 16.20 -5.30 -4.04
C LEU A 183 16.78 -4.61 -2.80
N ALA A 184 17.48 -3.48 -2.97
CA ALA A 184 18.00 -2.72 -1.84
C ALA A 184 16.88 -1.96 -1.12
N GLU A 185 15.92 -1.39 -1.87
CA GLU A 185 14.76 -0.68 -1.34
C GLU A 185 13.83 -1.60 -0.53
N GLU A 186 13.64 -2.84 -1.00
CA GLU A 186 12.83 -3.87 -0.32
C GLU A 186 13.58 -4.54 0.86
N GLY A 187 14.81 -4.12 1.15
CA GLY A 187 15.60 -4.68 2.25
C GLY A 187 16.17 -6.08 1.97
N HIS A 188 16.12 -6.53 0.70
CA HIS A 188 16.65 -7.82 0.27
C HIS A 188 18.16 -7.80 -0.02
N GLY A 189 18.77 -6.61 -0.11
CA GLY A 189 20.21 -6.42 -0.27
C GLY A 189 20.78 -7.02 -1.56
N SER A 190 22.10 -7.15 -1.66
CA SER A 190 22.75 -7.75 -2.84
C SER A 190 22.54 -9.27 -2.87
N ARG A 191 21.48 -9.72 -3.56
CA ARG A 191 21.20 -11.13 -3.87
C ARG A 191 21.88 -11.51 -5.20
N PRO A 192 23.01 -12.25 -5.19
CA PRO A 192 23.81 -12.46 -6.40
C PRO A 192 23.11 -13.28 -7.48
N ASP A 193 22.12 -14.08 -7.11
CA ASP A 193 21.23 -14.83 -8.00
C ASP A 193 20.15 -13.96 -8.67
N LEU A 194 19.91 -12.75 -8.15
CA LEU A 194 18.97 -11.77 -8.66
C LEU A 194 19.64 -10.49 -9.18
N SER A 195 20.96 -10.32 -8.96
CA SER A 195 21.71 -9.11 -9.32
C SER A 195 22.08 -8.99 -10.80
N THR A 196 21.87 -10.05 -11.57
CA THR A 196 21.85 -9.99 -13.04
C THR A 196 20.43 -9.73 -13.47
N ASP A 197 20.21 -8.84 -14.45
CA ASP A 197 18.93 -8.35 -15.04
C ASP A 197 17.85 -9.39 -15.44
N ALA A 198 18.04 -10.63 -15.04
CA ALA A 198 17.22 -11.79 -15.32
C ALA A 198 16.53 -12.37 -14.08
N GLY A 199 16.71 -11.80 -12.88
CA GLY A 199 15.81 -12.01 -11.75
C GLY A 199 14.46 -11.31 -11.98
N TYR A 200 13.35 -11.93 -11.59
CA TYR A 200 12.02 -11.32 -11.70
C TYR A 200 11.08 -11.81 -10.58
N SER A 201 10.09 -11.00 -10.23
CA SER A 201 8.97 -11.39 -9.37
C SER A 201 7.68 -11.46 -10.17
N ILE A 202 6.77 -12.31 -9.69
CA ILE A 202 5.38 -12.37 -10.13
C ILE A 202 4.49 -12.17 -8.91
N SER A 203 3.64 -11.15 -8.94
CA SER A 203 2.74 -10.81 -7.84
C SER A 203 1.29 -10.82 -8.30
N VAL A 204 0.40 -11.32 -7.45
CA VAL A 204 -1.05 -11.22 -7.62
C VAL A 204 -1.63 -10.45 -6.45
N ASP A 205 -2.44 -9.45 -6.75
CA ASP A 205 -3.22 -8.69 -5.76
C ASP A 205 -4.71 -8.96 -5.96
N SER A 206 -5.49 -9.01 -4.87
CA SER A 206 -6.95 -8.99 -4.88
C SER A 206 -7.49 -7.90 -3.97
N TYR A 207 -8.37 -7.10 -4.56
CA TYR A 207 -9.11 -6.00 -3.90
C TYR A 207 -10.51 -6.43 -3.45
#